data_AF-A0A536S4L2-F1
#
_entry.id   AF-A0A536S4L2-F1
#
_cell.length_a   1.000
_cell.length_b   1.000
_cell.length_c   1.000
_cell.angle_alpha   90.00
_cell.angle_beta   90.00
_cell.angle_gamma   90.00
#
_symmetry.space_group_name_H-M   'P 1'
#
loop_
_entity.id
_entity.type
_entity.pdbx_description
1 polymer ?
#
loop_
_entity_poly.entity_id
_entity_poly.type
_entity_poly.pdbx_seq_one_letter_code
_entity_poly.pdbx_strand_id
1 'polypeptide(L)'
;MVGLGKLRRQLRQLQLERIDLALDLDHLPGDLCTLRQHLKHVGSLRTTVRQINALYRPKNKVPNLRQSKAVRADPHCHTLSSDGMVNPAQLVEAAMAAKLDLIAVTDHDTMASVKETQQRGEGAGIQVVAGQEITTRWPAQTHLLAWFLDEPVKRGMSLEDSVKAIHDQGGLAIIPHPFMPVYVASVQPDMLRRLIENHPIDGIEMVFTVPIGARRRKQLDAFYAANKERLGAAIGGSDCHFGEHDIGIAVTEYDGDFKTAVKTAATRPRRLKDKRDVPIGIAARQQWRALVDLPFRRLRGQV
;
A
#
# COMPACT_ATOMS: atom_id res chain seq x y z
N MET A 1 -37.89 32.10 -13.98
CA MET A 1 -36.51 32.54 -13.66
C MET A 1 -36.43 33.98 -13.12
N VAL A 2 -37.17 34.37 -12.08
CA VAL A 2 -37.10 35.75 -11.49
C VAL A 2 -36.87 35.75 -9.96
N GLY A 3 -36.75 34.58 -9.30
CA GLY A 3 -36.71 34.49 -7.84
C GLY A 3 -35.34 34.58 -7.15
N LEU A 4 -34.26 34.13 -7.81
CA LEU A 4 -32.95 33.93 -7.16
C LEU A 4 -32.18 35.24 -6.90
N GLY A 5 -32.37 36.25 -7.75
CA GLY A 5 -31.68 37.55 -7.63
C GLY A 5 -32.17 38.39 -6.44
N LYS A 6 -33.46 38.30 -6.08
CA LYS A 6 -34.05 39.06 -4.96
C LYS A 6 -33.63 38.48 -3.60
N LEU A 7 -33.54 37.15 -3.50
CA LEU A 7 -33.13 36.46 -2.27
C LEU A 7 -31.65 36.72 -1.93
N ARG A 8 -30.78 36.72 -2.95
CA ARG A 8 -29.35 37.06 -2.78
C ARG A 8 -29.12 38.51 -2.32
N ARG A 9 -29.96 39.47 -2.74
CA ARG A 9 -29.89 40.86 -2.26
C ARG A 9 -30.35 41.00 -0.81
N GLN A 10 -31.40 40.29 -0.39
CA GLN A 10 -31.86 40.32 1.00
C GLN A 10 -30.87 39.68 1.98
N LEU A 11 -30.16 38.62 1.57
CA LEU A 11 -29.14 37.98 2.40
C LEU A 11 -27.88 38.88 2.59
N ARG A 12 -27.50 39.68 1.60
CA ARG A 12 -26.41 40.66 1.72
C ARG A 12 -26.74 41.81 2.68
N GLN A 13 -28.00 42.21 2.77
CA GLN A 13 -28.44 43.31 3.64
C GLN A 13 -28.43 42.93 5.14
N LEU A 14 -28.30 41.64 5.46
CA LEU A 14 -28.32 41.10 6.83
C LEU A 14 -26.93 40.75 7.40
N GLN A 15 -25.82 41.12 6.74
CA GLN A 15 -24.43 40.85 7.17
C GLN A 15 -24.13 39.37 7.54
N LEU A 16 -24.66 38.41 6.77
CA LEU A 16 -24.51 36.96 7.01
C LEU A 16 -23.37 36.29 6.20
N GLU A 17 -22.23 36.95 5.97
CA GLU A 17 -21.11 36.37 5.19
C GLU A 17 -20.22 35.40 6.00
N ARG A 18 -20.57 35.03 7.23
CA ARG A 18 -19.73 34.14 8.08
C ARG A 18 -20.43 32.89 8.64
N ILE A 19 -21.59 32.54 8.10
CA ILE A 19 -22.25 31.29 8.48
C ILE A 19 -22.39 30.43 7.23
N ASP A 20 -21.50 29.46 7.06
CA ASP A 20 -21.66 28.36 6.11
C ASP A 20 -22.84 27.49 6.56
N LEU A 21 -24.05 27.94 6.27
CA LEU A 21 -25.25 27.11 6.29
C LEU A 21 -25.22 26.27 5.02
N ALA A 22 -24.58 25.10 5.11
CA ALA A 22 -24.78 24.02 4.15
C ALA A 22 -26.21 23.48 4.33
N LEU A 23 -27.19 24.22 3.83
CA LEU A 23 -28.53 23.70 3.59
C LEU A 23 -28.48 22.95 2.26
N ASP A 24 -28.50 21.63 2.34
CA ASP A 24 -28.74 20.76 1.20
C ASP A 24 -30.21 20.93 0.78
N LEU A 25 -30.45 21.86 -0.15
CA LEU A 25 -31.78 22.26 -0.58
C LEU A 25 -32.43 21.25 -1.53
N ASP A 26 -31.70 20.22 -1.95
CA ASP A 26 -32.17 19.21 -2.91
C ASP A 26 -33.07 18.13 -2.25
N HIS A 27 -33.21 18.13 -0.92
CA HIS A 27 -34.05 17.20 -0.15
C HIS A 27 -35.16 17.85 0.68
N LEU A 28 -35.54 19.09 0.40
CA LEU A 28 -36.73 19.69 1.01
C LEU A 28 -38.00 19.09 0.38
N PRO A 29 -38.87 18.37 1.12
CA PRO A 29 -40.16 17.97 0.58
C PRO A 29 -40.96 19.22 0.25
N GLY A 30 -41.50 19.25 -0.97
CA GLY A 30 -42.15 20.42 -1.53
C GLY A 30 -43.36 20.85 -0.72
N ASP A 31 -43.21 21.93 0.05
CA ASP A 31 -44.14 23.05 0.03
C ASP A 31 -43.51 24.29 0.70
N LEU A 32 -43.22 25.33 -0.08
CA LEU A 32 -42.67 26.60 0.43
C LEU A 32 -43.71 27.39 1.26
N CYS A 33 -44.97 26.96 1.26
CA CYS A 33 -46.08 27.61 1.95
C CYS A 33 -46.00 27.45 3.48
N THR A 34 -45.62 26.26 3.96
CA THR A 34 -45.53 25.92 5.39
C THR A 34 -44.38 26.63 6.10
N LEU A 35 -43.24 26.82 5.42
CA LEU A 35 -42.08 27.52 5.97
C LEU A 35 -42.37 29.02 6.19
N ARG A 36 -43.15 29.63 5.28
CA ARG A 36 -43.56 31.05 5.36
C ARG A 36 -44.59 31.33 6.45
N GLN A 37 -45.50 30.39 6.73
CA GLN A 37 -46.48 30.55 7.81
C GLN A 37 -45.82 30.47 9.20
N HIS A 38 -44.82 29.60 9.38
CA HIS A 38 -44.12 29.48 10.67
C HIS A 38 -43.22 30.69 11.00
N LEU A 39 -42.62 31.35 9.99
CA LEU A 39 -41.77 32.51 10.20
C LEU A 39 -42.54 33.80 10.59
N LYS A 40 -43.87 33.84 10.45
CA LYS A 40 -44.69 35.02 10.79
C LYS A 40 -44.96 35.19 12.29
N HIS A 41 -44.64 34.22 13.15
CA HIS A 41 -45.05 34.23 14.56
C HIS A 41 -43.92 34.04 15.59
N VAL A 42 -42.65 34.01 15.18
CA VAL A 42 -41.55 33.76 16.13
C VAL A 42 -40.75 35.04 16.39
N GLY A 43 -41.05 35.67 17.52
CA GLY A 43 -40.23 36.72 18.11
C GLY A 43 -38.84 36.17 18.50
N SER A 44 -37.81 36.71 17.85
CA SER A 44 -36.39 36.39 18.01
C SER A 44 -35.85 35.14 17.25
N LEU A 45 -34.81 35.40 16.45
CA LEU A 45 -34.06 34.41 15.67
C LEU A 45 -33.44 33.28 16.53
N ARG A 46 -33.11 33.54 17.80
CA ARG A 46 -32.54 32.53 18.71
C ARG A 46 -33.55 31.46 19.12
N THR A 47 -34.82 31.86 19.29
CA THR A 47 -35.91 30.93 19.64
C THR A 47 -36.24 30.01 18.45
N THR A 48 -36.22 30.59 17.25
CA THR A 48 -36.54 29.90 15.98
C THR A 48 -35.54 28.77 15.69
N VAL A 49 -34.22 29.02 15.81
CA VAL A 49 -33.19 27.99 15.56
C VAL A 49 -33.25 26.86 16.60
N ARG A 50 -33.54 27.17 17.88
CA ARG A 50 -33.70 26.14 18.92
C ARG A 50 -34.95 25.27 18.69
N GLN A 51 -36.07 25.87 18.28
CA GLN A 51 -37.30 25.12 17.99
C GLN A 51 -37.17 24.29 16.72
N ILE A 52 -36.51 24.80 15.67
CA ILE A 52 -36.22 24.04 14.45
C ILE A 52 -35.29 22.85 14.77
N ASN A 53 -34.22 23.04 15.53
CA ASN A 53 -33.33 21.94 15.94
C ASN A 53 -33.99 20.91 16.88
N ALA A 54 -35.01 21.32 17.65
CA ALA A 54 -35.79 20.41 18.48
C ALA A 54 -36.78 19.56 17.66
N LEU A 55 -37.36 20.13 16.60
CA LEU A 55 -38.26 19.45 15.66
C LEU A 55 -37.47 18.57 14.66
N TYR A 56 -36.28 18.99 14.27
CA TYR A 56 -35.35 18.28 13.38
C TYR A 56 -34.22 17.60 14.17
N ARG A 57 -34.57 16.86 15.23
CA ARG A 57 -33.63 15.95 15.90
C ARG A 57 -33.73 14.59 15.18
N PRO A 58 -32.78 14.22 14.29
CA PRO A 58 -32.86 12.94 13.61
C PRO A 58 -32.82 11.82 14.65
N LYS A 59 -33.94 11.06 14.74
CA LYS A 59 -34.08 9.91 15.66
C LYS A 59 -33.26 8.70 15.22
N ASN A 60 -32.64 8.77 14.04
CA ASN A 60 -31.68 7.79 13.60
C ASN A 60 -30.29 8.35 13.85
N LYS A 61 -29.52 7.67 14.71
CA LYS A 61 -28.07 7.82 14.75
C LYS A 61 -27.58 7.68 13.31
N VAL A 62 -27.17 8.79 12.70
CA VAL A 62 -26.39 8.74 11.47
C VAL A 62 -25.23 7.80 11.81
N PRO A 63 -25.06 6.67 11.09
CA PRO A 63 -23.93 5.81 11.37
C PRO A 63 -22.72 6.70 11.27
N ASN A 64 -21.95 6.76 12.37
CA ASN A 64 -20.67 7.43 12.41
C ASN A 64 -19.96 7.03 11.11
N LEU A 65 -19.67 7.99 10.21
CA LEU A 65 -18.83 7.76 9.05
C LEU A 65 -17.51 7.29 9.64
N ARG A 66 -17.38 5.98 9.82
CA ARG A 66 -16.17 5.34 10.28
C ARG A 66 -15.11 5.88 9.34
N GLN A 67 -14.08 6.53 9.87
CA GLN A 67 -12.80 6.61 9.18
C GLN A 67 -12.62 5.24 8.54
N SER A 68 -12.64 5.14 7.22
CA SER A 68 -12.40 3.88 6.54
C SER A 68 -11.09 3.38 7.08
N LYS A 69 -11.09 2.22 7.76
CA LYS A 69 -9.88 1.63 8.32
C LYS A 69 -8.91 1.50 7.13
N ALA A 70 -7.75 2.17 7.21
CA ALA A 70 -6.74 2.09 6.16
C ALA A 70 -6.39 0.63 5.91
N VAL A 71 -6.41 0.24 4.62
CA VAL A 71 -6.11 -1.12 4.18
C VAL A 71 -4.60 -1.34 4.31
N ARG A 72 -4.18 -2.51 4.78
CA ARG A 72 -2.77 -2.83 5.06
C ARG A 72 -2.27 -3.97 4.19
N ALA A 73 -1.18 -3.70 3.49
CA ALA A 73 -0.44 -4.67 2.70
C ALA A 73 0.91 -4.99 3.33
N ASP A 74 1.32 -6.25 3.29
CA ASP A 74 2.75 -6.62 3.32
C ASP A 74 3.14 -7.20 1.95
N PRO A 75 3.63 -6.36 1.03
CA PRO A 75 3.77 -6.73 -0.37
C PRO A 75 5.16 -7.31 -0.71
N HIS A 76 5.83 -7.92 0.27
CA HIS A 76 7.14 -8.55 0.10
C HIS A 76 7.27 -9.77 1.04
N CYS A 77 6.88 -10.95 0.55
CA CYS A 77 6.83 -12.18 1.32
C CYS A 77 7.33 -13.39 0.54
N HIS A 78 8.04 -14.28 1.24
CA HIS A 78 8.65 -15.50 0.73
C HIS A 78 8.03 -16.74 1.34
N THR A 79 8.04 -17.83 0.59
CA THR A 79 7.55 -19.15 1.00
C THR A 79 8.63 -20.21 0.85
N LEU A 80 8.30 -21.45 1.19
CA LEU A 80 9.15 -22.62 0.94
C LEU A 80 9.45 -22.88 -0.54
N SER A 81 8.77 -22.21 -1.48
CA SER A 81 9.08 -22.26 -2.91
C SER A 81 10.39 -21.54 -3.26
N SER A 82 10.85 -20.63 -2.40
CA SER A 82 12.21 -20.06 -2.46
C SER A 82 12.95 -20.30 -1.14
N ASP A 83 13.41 -19.26 -0.45
CA ASP A 83 14.17 -19.34 0.80
C ASP A 83 13.33 -18.99 2.04
N GLY A 84 12.05 -18.70 1.89
CA GLY A 84 11.11 -18.63 3.01
C GLY A 84 11.03 -19.95 3.78
N MET A 85 10.55 -19.85 5.02
CA MET A 85 10.46 -20.95 5.99
C MET A 85 9.03 -21.35 6.32
N VAL A 86 8.06 -20.82 5.59
CA VAL A 86 6.63 -21.11 5.75
C VAL A 86 6.00 -21.54 4.42
N ASN A 87 5.04 -22.47 4.50
CA ASN A 87 4.22 -22.85 3.34
C ASN A 87 3.11 -21.80 3.07
N PRO A 88 2.41 -21.87 1.93
CA PRO A 88 1.30 -20.96 1.61
C PRO A 88 0.21 -20.84 2.69
N ALA A 89 -0.14 -21.93 3.38
CA ALA A 89 -1.13 -21.91 4.45
C ALA A 89 -0.65 -21.11 5.66
N GLN A 90 0.57 -21.40 6.12
CA GLN A 90 1.20 -20.72 7.24
C GLN A 90 1.39 -19.23 6.95
N LEU A 91 1.71 -18.85 5.70
CA LEU A 91 1.84 -17.45 5.32
C LEU A 91 0.49 -16.70 5.43
N VAL A 92 -0.59 -17.29 4.91
CA VAL A 92 -1.94 -16.70 5.00
C VAL A 92 -2.43 -16.62 6.44
N GLU A 93 -2.22 -17.67 7.24
CA GLU A 93 -2.53 -17.68 8.67
C GLU A 93 -1.78 -16.58 9.43
N ALA A 94 -0.49 -16.39 9.13
CA ALA A 94 0.32 -15.34 9.72
C ALA A 94 -0.16 -13.93 9.29
N ALA A 95 -0.59 -13.76 8.04
CA ALA A 95 -1.15 -12.50 7.53
C ALA A 95 -2.47 -12.14 8.24
N MET A 96 -3.36 -13.10 8.42
CA MET A 96 -4.58 -12.95 9.22
C MET A 96 -4.27 -12.53 10.66
N ALA A 97 -3.34 -13.24 11.32
CA ALA A 97 -2.93 -12.92 12.69
C ALA A 97 -2.29 -11.52 12.79
N ALA A 98 -1.63 -11.07 11.73
CA ALA A 98 -1.08 -9.72 11.61
C ALA A 98 -2.13 -8.65 11.27
N LYS A 99 -3.39 -9.02 10.99
CA LYS A 99 -4.49 -8.14 10.58
C LYS A 99 -4.16 -7.36 9.29
N LEU A 100 -3.45 -8.02 8.39
CA LEU A 100 -3.25 -7.54 7.02
C LEU A 100 -4.50 -7.81 6.20
N ASP A 101 -4.71 -7.00 5.19
CA ASP A 101 -5.79 -7.16 4.22
C ASP A 101 -5.23 -7.69 2.88
N LEU A 102 -3.92 -7.46 2.62
CA LEU A 102 -3.22 -7.89 1.43
C LEU A 102 -1.81 -8.40 1.74
N ILE A 103 -1.37 -9.41 1.01
CA ILE A 103 0.05 -9.80 0.90
C ILE A 103 0.44 -9.91 -0.57
N ALA A 104 1.73 -9.79 -0.88
CA ALA A 104 2.26 -10.21 -2.18
C ALA A 104 3.21 -11.38 -1.97
N VAL A 105 3.04 -12.44 -2.75
CA VAL A 105 3.98 -13.56 -2.77
C VAL A 105 5.05 -13.23 -3.80
N THR A 106 6.29 -13.12 -3.35
CA THR A 106 7.42 -12.61 -4.13
C THR A 106 8.63 -13.53 -4.00
N ASP A 107 8.40 -14.84 -4.04
CA ASP A 107 9.46 -15.85 -3.97
C ASP A 107 10.59 -15.58 -4.99
N HIS A 108 11.83 -15.85 -4.59
CA HIS A 108 12.99 -15.61 -5.46
C HIS A 108 12.95 -16.44 -6.74
N ASP A 109 12.92 -15.75 -7.88
CA ASP A 109 13.01 -16.31 -9.22
C ASP A 109 11.92 -17.34 -9.59
N THR A 110 10.82 -17.42 -8.83
CA THR A 110 9.72 -18.37 -9.09
C THR A 110 8.36 -17.83 -8.62
N MET A 111 7.28 -18.33 -9.22
CA MET A 111 5.90 -18.05 -8.83
C MET A 111 5.14 -19.30 -8.38
N ALA A 112 5.85 -20.41 -8.10
CA ALA A 112 5.25 -21.73 -7.88
C ALA A 112 4.20 -21.78 -6.74
N SER A 113 4.34 -20.94 -5.72
CA SER A 113 3.45 -20.84 -4.56
C SER A 113 2.25 -19.91 -4.77
N VAL A 114 2.25 -19.07 -5.81
CA VAL A 114 1.29 -17.97 -5.98
C VAL A 114 -0.14 -18.47 -6.05
N LYS A 115 -0.40 -19.45 -6.92
CA LYS A 115 -1.77 -19.97 -7.15
C LYS A 115 -2.35 -20.62 -5.89
N GLU A 116 -1.56 -21.44 -5.19
CA GLU A 116 -2.00 -22.05 -3.93
C GLU A 116 -2.26 -20.96 -2.87
N THR A 117 -1.37 -19.97 -2.75
CA THR A 117 -1.53 -18.89 -1.78
C THR A 117 -2.77 -18.05 -2.07
N GLN A 118 -3.07 -17.76 -3.34
CA GLN A 118 -4.30 -17.06 -3.75
C GLN A 118 -5.56 -17.80 -3.33
N GLN A 119 -5.63 -19.11 -3.59
CA GLN A 119 -6.78 -19.94 -3.20
C GLN A 119 -7.01 -19.94 -1.69
N ARG A 120 -5.92 -20.01 -0.91
CA ARG A 120 -5.98 -19.94 0.56
C ARG A 120 -6.35 -18.54 1.04
N GLY A 121 -5.82 -17.50 0.42
CA GLY A 121 -6.13 -16.10 0.71
C GLY A 121 -7.60 -15.78 0.49
N GLU A 122 -8.19 -16.28 -0.60
CA GLU A 122 -9.63 -16.12 -0.88
C GLU A 122 -10.49 -16.67 0.25
N GLY A 123 -10.20 -17.90 0.73
CA GLY A 123 -10.91 -18.50 1.87
C GLY A 123 -10.70 -17.78 3.20
N ALA A 124 -9.61 -17.02 3.32
CA ALA A 124 -9.22 -16.27 4.52
C ALA A 124 -9.63 -14.78 4.50
N GLY A 125 -10.14 -14.28 3.37
CA GLY A 125 -10.38 -12.84 3.18
C GLY A 125 -9.10 -12.01 3.07
N ILE A 126 -7.99 -12.62 2.63
CA ILE A 126 -6.70 -11.95 2.37
C ILE A 126 -6.50 -11.86 0.86
N GLN A 127 -6.32 -10.65 0.34
CA GLN A 127 -5.95 -10.47 -1.06
C GLN A 127 -4.48 -10.90 -1.25
N VAL A 128 -4.21 -11.70 -2.28
CA VAL A 128 -2.86 -12.17 -2.60
C VAL A 128 -2.45 -11.67 -3.98
N VAL A 129 -1.46 -10.79 -4.02
CA VAL A 129 -0.85 -10.29 -5.25
C VAL A 129 0.14 -11.32 -5.77
N ALA A 130 -0.03 -11.70 -7.03
CA ALA A 130 0.92 -12.51 -7.77
C ALA A 130 2.19 -11.70 -8.05
N GLY A 131 3.34 -12.17 -7.57
CA GLY A 131 4.59 -11.48 -7.75
C GLY A 131 5.80 -12.40 -7.73
N GLN A 132 6.97 -11.80 -7.81
CA GLN A 132 8.26 -12.46 -7.86
C GLN A 132 9.35 -11.48 -7.41
N GLU A 133 10.34 -11.94 -6.64
CA GLU A 133 11.60 -11.19 -6.45
C GLU A 133 12.63 -11.73 -7.44
N ILE A 134 12.96 -10.92 -8.45
CA ILE A 134 13.80 -11.32 -9.56
C ILE A 134 15.27 -11.01 -9.24
N THR A 135 16.14 -12.00 -9.38
CA THR A 135 17.59 -11.83 -9.31
C THR A 135 18.14 -11.38 -10.67
N THR A 136 18.75 -10.20 -10.74
CA THR A 136 19.37 -9.68 -11.97
C THR A 136 20.75 -10.30 -12.26
N ARG A 137 21.29 -10.05 -13.46
CA ARG A 137 22.55 -10.63 -13.92
C ARG A 137 23.76 -10.21 -13.06
N TRP A 138 24.75 -11.10 -12.99
CA TRP A 138 26.12 -10.77 -12.59
C TRP A 138 26.76 -9.72 -13.53
N PRO A 139 27.57 -8.77 -13.05
CA PRO A 139 28.16 -8.63 -11.72
C PRO A 139 27.31 -7.92 -10.67
N ALA A 140 26.17 -7.35 -11.06
CA ALA A 140 25.32 -6.59 -10.15
C ALA A 140 24.59 -7.47 -9.12
N GLN A 141 23.99 -8.58 -9.57
CA GLN A 141 23.19 -9.49 -8.73
C GLN A 141 22.30 -8.76 -7.73
N THR A 142 21.38 -7.93 -8.23
CA THR A 142 20.43 -7.17 -7.41
C THR A 142 19.05 -7.76 -7.49
N HIS A 143 18.22 -7.47 -6.50
CA HIS A 143 16.81 -7.82 -6.54
C HIS A 143 15.92 -6.71 -7.12
N LEU A 144 14.84 -7.15 -7.77
CA LEU A 144 13.75 -6.32 -8.25
C LEU A 144 12.44 -7.04 -7.93
N LEU A 145 11.50 -6.36 -7.28
CA LEU A 145 10.18 -6.91 -7.04
C LEU A 145 9.30 -6.64 -8.26
N ALA A 146 8.55 -7.67 -8.64
CA ALA A 146 7.54 -7.62 -9.66
C ALA A 146 6.19 -7.99 -9.05
N TRP A 147 5.18 -7.16 -9.28
CA TRP A 147 3.81 -7.42 -8.83
C TRP A 147 2.84 -7.45 -10.00
N PHE A 148 1.72 -8.15 -9.80
CA PHE A 148 0.67 -8.35 -10.80
C PHE A 148 1.19 -8.98 -12.08
N LEU A 149 2.01 -10.02 -11.92
CA LEU A 149 2.50 -10.84 -13.01
C LEU A 149 1.50 -11.93 -13.39
N ASP A 150 1.43 -12.22 -14.68
CA ASP A 150 0.72 -13.40 -15.21
C ASP A 150 1.67 -14.61 -15.30
N GLU A 151 2.93 -14.37 -15.67
CA GLU A 151 3.96 -15.39 -15.85
C GLU A 151 5.30 -14.97 -15.21
N PRO A 152 6.16 -15.92 -14.79
CA PRO A 152 7.46 -15.61 -14.22
C PRO A 152 8.35 -14.82 -15.18
N VAL A 153 8.99 -13.77 -14.67
CA VAL A 153 10.06 -13.05 -15.38
C VAL A 153 11.36 -13.85 -15.26
N LYS A 154 12.09 -13.92 -16.36
CA LYS A 154 13.34 -14.69 -16.44
C LYS A 154 14.43 -14.10 -15.55
N ARG A 155 15.03 -14.94 -14.70
CA ARG A 155 16.20 -14.59 -13.89
C ARG A 155 17.43 -14.22 -14.74
N GLY A 156 18.31 -13.39 -14.17
CA GLY A 156 19.60 -13.08 -14.77
C GLY A 156 19.54 -12.13 -15.98
N MET A 157 18.43 -11.42 -16.16
CA MET A 157 18.32 -10.28 -17.08
C MET A 157 19.02 -9.05 -16.49
N SER A 158 19.27 -8.03 -17.32
CA SER A 158 19.69 -6.72 -16.81
C SER A 158 18.58 -6.09 -15.97
N LEU A 159 18.89 -5.08 -15.15
CA LEU A 159 17.87 -4.43 -14.33
C LEU A 159 16.81 -3.75 -15.22
N GLU A 160 17.28 -3.11 -16.29
CA GLU A 160 16.49 -2.44 -17.32
C GLU A 160 15.57 -3.41 -18.07
N ASP A 161 16.12 -4.54 -18.54
CA ASP A 161 15.33 -5.55 -19.25
C ASP A 161 14.32 -6.22 -18.32
N SER A 162 14.66 -6.43 -17.04
CA SER A 162 13.71 -6.95 -16.04
C SER A 162 12.56 -5.99 -15.81
N VAL A 163 12.83 -4.68 -15.63
CA VAL A 163 11.77 -3.66 -15.53
C VAL A 163 10.87 -3.70 -16.76
N LYS A 164 11.47 -3.73 -17.96
CA LYS A 164 10.71 -3.81 -19.21
C LYS A 164 9.83 -5.06 -19.26
N ALA A 165 10.37 -6.24 -18.91
CA ALA A 165 9.63 -7.49 -18.94
C ALA A 165 8.44 -7.51 -17.97
N ILE A 166 8.57 -6.85 -16.81
CA ILE A 166 7.46 -6.66 -15.87
C ILE A 166 6.38 -5.77 -16.49
N HIS A 167 6.77 -4.63 -17.07
CA HIS A 167 5.84 -3.68 -17.68
C HIS A 167 5.16 -4.21 -18.94
N ASP A 168 5.83 -5.06 -19.72
CA ASP A 168 5.24 -5.73 -20.88
C ASP A 168 4.05 -6.63 -20.49
N GLN A 169 4.02 -7.14 -19.24
CA GLN A 169 2.89 -7.87 -18.66
C GLN A 169 1.85 -6.95 -17.99
N GLY A 170 2.07 -5.63 -17.99
CA GLY A 170 1.25 -4.68 -17.22
C GLY A 170 1.44 -4.77 -15.70
N GLY A 171 2.52 -5.43 -15.26
CA GLY A 171 2.95 -5.53 -13.86
C GLY A 171 3.53 -4.23 -13.33
N LEU A 172 3.91 -4.22 -12.05
CA LEU A 172 4.58 -3.10 -11.39
C LEU A 172 5.98 -3.51 -10.93
N ALA A 173 6.97 -2.66 -11.23
CA ALA A 173 8.37 -2.85 -10.87
C ALA A 173 8.72 -2.01 -9.64
N ILE A 174 9.14 -2.67 -8.56
CA ILE A 174 9.43 -2.03 -7.26
C ILE A 174 10.86 -2.33 -6.86
N ILE A 175 11.59 -1.35 -6.35
CA ILE A 175 12.96 -1.54 -5.85
C ILE A 175 12.89 -1.99 -4.38
N PRO A 176 13.20 -3.27 -4.07
CA PRO A 176 13.24 -3.74 -2.69
C PRO A 176 14.50 -3.27 -1.98
N HIS A 177 14.39 -3.12 -0.66
CA HIS A 177 15.48 -2.88 0.30
C HIS A 177 16.72 -2.21 -0.32
N PRO A 178 16.61 -0.97 -0.83
CA PRO A 178 17.69 -0.29 -1.54
C PRO A 178 18.84 0.12 -0.60
N PHE A 179 20.04 0.27 -1.17
CA PHE A 179 21.24 0.80 -0.52
C PHE A 179 21.74 -0.07 0.65
N MET A 180 21.40 -1.36 0.63
CA MET A 180 21.96 -2.34 1.57
C MET A 180 23.44 -2.57 1.28
N PRO A 181 24.22 -3.10 2.24
CA PRO A 181 25.61 -3.47 1.98
C PRO A 181 25.70 -4.43 0.79
N VAL A 182 26.79 -4.35 0.01
CA VAL A 182 26.93 -5.02 -1.29
C VAL A 182 26.91 -6.56 -1.24
N TYR A 183 26.97 -7.16 -0.04
CA TYR A 183 26.77 -8.60 0.15
C TYR A 183 25.28 -9.00 0.18
N VAL A 184 24.36 -8.03 0.21
CA VAL A 184 22.93 -8.20 -0.01
C VAL A 184 22.64 -7.75 -1.44
N ALA A 185 21.82 -8.52 -2.17
CA ALA A 185 21.43 -8.25 -3.53
C ALA A 185 20.52 -7.02 -3.63
N SER A 186 21.10 -5.83 -3.55
CA SER A 186 20.38 -4.56 -3.41
C SER A 186 20.90 -3.52 -4.39
N VAL A 187 19.98 -2.80 -5.02
CA VAL A 187 20.31 -1.72 -5.95
C VAL A 187 21.00 -0.58 -5.20
N GLN A 188 22.17 -0.17 -5.70
CA GLN A 188 22.98 0.91 -5.12
C GLN A 188 22.60 2.28 -5.71
N PRO A 189 22.93 3.40 -5.04
CA PRO A 189 22.49 4.75 -5.45
C PRO A 189 22.80 5.12 -6.90
N ASP A 190 24.01 4.82 -7.38
CA ASP A 190 24.41 5.17 -8.75
C ASP A 190 23.75 4.28 -9.80
N MET A 191 23.46 3.02 -9.45
CA MET A 191 22.70 2.12 -10.31
C MET A 191 21.26 2.60 -10.44
N LEU A 192 20.63 2.94 -9.31
CA LEU A 192 19.26 3.43 -9.30
C LEU A 192 19.13 4.75 -10.06
N ARG A 193 20.11 5.67 -9.92
CA ARG A 193 20.13 6.93 -10.68
C ARG A 193 20.12 6.68 -12.19
N ARG A 194 20.97 5.76 -12.69
CA ARG A 194 21.02 5.40 -14.11
C ARG A 194 19.77 4.67 -14.58
N LEU A 195 19.18 3.82 -13.74
CA LEU A 195 17.94 3.12 -14.09
C LEU A 195 16.81 4.12 -14.34
N ILE A 196 16.54 4.98 -13.36
CA ILE A 196 15.41 5.92 -13.43
C ILE A 196 15.59 6.98 -14.51
N GLU A 197 16.82 7.18 -15.01
CA GLU A 197 17.13 8.06 -16.14
C GLU A 197 16.29 7.75 -17.38
N ASN A 198 16.13 6.46 -17.71
CA ASN A 198 15.48 6.02 -18.93
C ASN A 198 14.36 4.99 -18.69
N HIS A 199 14.28 4.41 -17.49
CA HIS A 199 13.32 3.37 -17.15
C HIS A 199 12.55 3.79 -15.89
N PRO A 200 11.32 4.30 -16.01
CA PRO A 200 10.50 4.58 -14.84
C PRO A 200 10.27 3.30 -14.04
N ILE A 201 10.12 3.44 -12.73
CA ILE A 201 9.72 2.36 -11.84
C ILE A 201 8.43 2.78 -11.10
N ASP A 202 7.74 1.82 -10.51
CA ASP A 202 6.42 2.06 -9.90
C ASP A 202 6.50 2.32 -8.39
N GLY A 203 7.61 1.95 -7.76
CA GLY A 203 7.81 2.16 -6.34
C GLY A 203 9.18 1.75 -5.82
N ILE A 204 9.40 2.07 -4.55
CA ILE A 204 10.63 1.78 -3.83
C ILE A 204 10.34 1.52 -2.35
N GLU A 205 10.97 0.50 -1.78
CA GLU A 205 10.85 0.23 -0.36
C GLU A 205 11.58 1.28 0.47
N MET A 206 10.79 2.07 1.19
CA MET A 206 11.28 3.07 2.14
C MET A 206 11.28 2.52 3.57
N VAL A 207 10.45 1.52 3.87
CA VAL A 207 10.39 0.85 5.18
C VAL A 207 10.54 -0.66 4.98
N PHE A 208 11.62 -1.23 5.49
CA PHE A 208 11.93 -2.66 5.38
C PHE A 208 12.62 -3.16 6.66
N THR A 209 12.60 -4.47 6.92
CA THR A 209 13.04 -5.04 8.21
C THR A 209 14.55 -4.98 8.41
N VAL A 210 15.33 -5.10 7.34
CA VAL A 210 16.79 -5.18 7.44
C VAL A 210 17.38 -3.85 7.94
N PRO A 211 18.25 -3.87 8.96
CA PRO A 211 18.81 -2.65 9.53
C PRO A 211 19.78 -1.97 8.55
N ILE A 212 19.60 -0.67 8.37
CA ILE A 212 20.60 0.20 7.74
C ILE A 212 21.05 1.29 8.71
N GLY A 213 22.34 1.62 8.67
CA GLY A 213 22.89 2.69 9.50
C GLY A 213 22.28 4.05 9.18
N ALA A 214 22.23 4.94 10.18
CA ALA A 214 21.58 6.25 10.07
C ALA A 214 22.04 7.09 8.87
N ARG A 215 23.33 6.98 8.48
CA ARG A 215 23.87 7.65 7.29
C ARG A 215 23.18 7.16 6.00
N ARG A 216 23.03 5.85 5.82
CA ARG A 216 22.38 5.27 4.64
C ARG A 216 20.88 5.55 4.63
N ARG A 217 20.24 5.55 5.80
CA ARG A 217 18.84 5.98 5.94
C ARG A 217 18.64 7.40 5.44
N LYS A 218 19.44 8.36 5.93
CA LYS A 218 19.41 9.76 5.44
C LYS A 218 19.67 9.85 3.94
N GLN A 219 20.58 9.05 3.40
CA GLN A 219 20.85 9.01 1.96
C GLN A 219 19.65 8.51 1.16
N LEU A 220 18.98 7.45 1.61
CA LEU A 220 17.77 6.91 0.98
C LEU A 220 16.63 7.93 1.01
N ASP A 221 16.39 8.56 2.16
CA ASP A 221 15.33 9.57 2.30
C ASP A 221 15.58 10.77 1.39
N ALA A 222 16.82 11.26 1.33
CA ALA A 222 17.20 12.35 0.43
C ALA A 222 17.10 11.96 -1.05
N PHE A 223 17.52 10.74 -1.40
CA PHE A 223 17.43 10.23 -2.77
C PHE A 223 15.97 10.11 -3.23
N TYR A 224 15.10 9.57 -2.37
CA TYR A 224 13.67 9.45 -2.67
C TYR A 224 13.03 10.83 -2.85
N ALA A 225 13.28 11.76 -1.92
CA ALA A 225 12.74 13.12 -2.01
C ALA A 225 13.14 13.84 -3.30
N ALA A 226 14.39 13.66 -3.76
CA ALA A 226 14.90 14.28 -4.98
C ALA A 226 14.39 13.64 -6.28
N ASN A 227 13.88 12.40 -6.24
CA ASN A 227 13.54 11.63 -7.44
C ASN A 227 12.11 11.04 -7.40
N LYS A 228 11.24 11.56 -6.53
CA LYS A 228 9.92 11.00 -6.23
C LYS A 228 9.09 10.73 -7.48
N GLU A 229 9.07 11.67 -8.43
CA GLU A 229 8.27 11.55 -9.67
C GLU A 229 8.70 10.36 -10.54
N ARG A 230 9.97 9.95 -10.47
CA ARG A 230 10.55 8.86 -11.26
C ARG A 230 10.57 7.52 -10.52
N LEU A 231 10.58 7.59 -9.18
CA LEU A 231 10.62 6.42 -8.29
C LEU A 231 9.23 5.89 -7.94
N GLY A 232 8.19 6.70 -8.09
CA GLY A 232 6.81 6.30 -7.79
C GLY A 232 6.52 6.17 -6.29
N ALA A 233 5.76 5.14 -5.95
CA ALA A 233 5.22 4.93 -4.61
C ALA A 233 6.30 4.65 -3.56
N ALA A 234 6.10 5.20 -2.35
CA ALA A 234 6.87 4.78 -1.18
C ALA A 234 6.23 3.52 -0.60
N ILE A 235 6.99 2.43 -0.53
CA ILE A 235 6.50 1.11 -0.12
C ILE A 235 7.10 0.71 1.23
N GLY A 236 6.30 0.01 2.02
CA GLY A 236 6.77 -0.74 3.18
C GLY A 236 6.52 -2.22 2.93
N GLY A 237 7.56 -3.04 3.09
CA GLY A 237 7.50 -4.49 2.91
C GLY A 237 8.43 -5.16 3.91
N SER A 238 7.99 -6.26 4.52
CA SER A 238 8.78 -6.87 5.59
C SER A 238 9.95 -7.68 5.08
N ASP A 239 9.93 -8.10 3.81
CA ASP A 239 10.81 -9.15 3.30
C ASP A 239 10.64 -10.42 4.15
N CYS A 240 9.38 -10.86 4.29
CA CYS A 240 8.97 -11.90 5.25
C CYS A 240 9.51 -13.26 4.80
N HIS A 241 10.32 -13.89 5.64
CA HIS A 241 10.81 -15.26 5.46
C HIS A 241 10.29 -16.21 6.54
N PHE A 242 9.89 -15.70 7.71
CA PHE A 242 9.64 -16.49 8.91
C PHE A 242 8.16 -16.48 9.35
N GLY A 243 7.25 -16.00 8.49
CA GLY A 243 5.81 -15.98 8.77
C GLY A 243 5.49 -15.13 9.99
N GLU A 244 4.94 -15.73 11.04
CA GLU A 244 4.47 -15.00 12.23
C GLU A 244 5.56 -14.20 12.97
N HIS A 245 6.84 -14.48 12.70
CA HIS A 245 7.97 -13.81 13.33
C HIS A 245 8.31 -12.46 12.69
N ASP A 246 8.04 -12.28 11.40
CA ASP A 246 8.45 -11.09 10.64
C ASP A 246 7.38 -10.44 9.76
N ILE A 247 6.31 -11.17 9.41
CA ILE A 247 5.21 -10.60 8.64
C ILE A 247 4.54 -9.43 9.36
N GLY A 248 4.27 -8.38 8.60
CA GLY A 248 3.62 -7.16 9.07
C GLY A 248 4.49 -6.28 9.95
N ILE A 249 5.81 -6.53 10.07
CA ILE A 249 6.73 -5.58 10.72
C ILE A 249 6.76 -4.27 9.93
N ALA A 250 6.95 -4.35 8.62
CA ALA A 250 6.90 -3.24 7.68
C ALA A 250 5.76 -3.47 6.70
N VAL A 251 4.89 -2.48 6.56
CA VAL A 251 3.66 -2.56 5.76
C VAL A 251 3.48 -1.33 4.91
N THR A 252 2.60 -1.44 3.93
CA THR A 252 2.07 -0.33 3.15
C THR A 252 0.60 -0.10 3.51
N GLU A 253 0.28 1.08 4.05
CA GLU A 253 -1.11 1.52 4.22
C GLU A 253 -1.58 2.25 2.95
N TYR A 254 -2.82 1.98 2.54
CA TYR A 254 -3.42 2.58 1.34
C TYR A 254 -4.95 2.62 1.46
N ASP A 255 -5.59 3.35 0.54
CA ASP A 255 -7.03 3.44 0.40
C ASP A 255 -7.45 2.95 -1.00
N GLY A 256 -8.58 2.26 -1.10
CA GLY A 256 -9.09 1.75 -2.38
C GLY A 256 -8.32 0.54 -2.90
N ASP A 257 -8.06 0.51 -4.22
CA ASP A 257 -7.33 -0.57 -4.89
C ASP A 257 -5.81 -0.40 -4.77
N PHE A 258 -5.11 -1.50 -4.44
CA PHE A 258 -3.66 -1.47 -4.20
C PHE A 258 -2.87 -1.08 -5.45
N LYS A 259 -3.20 -1.64 -6.62
CA LYS A 259 -2.49 -1.35 -7.88
C LYS A 259 -2.60 0.13 -8.23
N THR A 260 -3.80 0.68 -8.08
CA THR A 260 -4.09 2.10 -8.28
C THR A 260 -3.32 2.97 -7.29
N ALA A 261 -3.36 2.63 -6.00
CA ALA A 261 -2.64 3.38 -4.96
C ALA A 261 -1.13 3.45 -5.22
N VAL A 262 -0.52 2.36 -5.70
CA VAL A 262 0.89 2.34 -6.10
C VAL A 262 1.11 3.26 -7.32
N LYS A 263 0.32 3.10 -8.40
CA LYS A 263 0.46 3.92 -9.61
C LYS A 263 0.28 5.42 -9.37
N THR A 264 -0.57 5.82 -8.43
CA THR A 264 -0.79 7.23 -8.08
C THR A 264 0.08 7.70 -6.92
N ALA A 265 1.03 6.88 -6.45
CA ALA A 265 1.88 7.15 -5.29
C ALA A 265 1.09 7.56 -4.01
N ALA A 266 -0.09 6.99 -3.83
CA ALA A 266 -1.01 7.23 -2.71
C ALA A 266 -0.83 6.19 -1.58
N THR A 267 0.39 5.69 -1.41
CA THR A 267 0.78 4.70 -0.40
C THR A 267 1.45 5.37 0.80
N ARG A 268 1.35 4.73 1.97
CA ARG A 268 1.92 5.22 3.23
C ARG A 268 2.69 4.08 3.91
N PRO A 269 4.02 4.01 3.76
CA PRO A 269 4.79 2.94 4.38
C PRO A 269 4.87 3.15 5.90
N ARG A 270 4.71 2.07 6.67
CA ARG A 270 4.71 2.08 8.13
C ARG A 270 5.50 0.91 8.68
N ARG A 271 6.13 1.13 9.84
CA ARG A 271 6.57 0.05 10.72
C ARG A 271 5.51 -0.12 11.80
N LEU A 272 4.93 -1.31 11.93
CA LEU A 272 3.84 -1.56 12.89
C LEU A 272 4.28 -2.30 14.14
N LYS A 273 5.32 -3.12 14.03
CA LYS A 273 5.78 -4.00 15.11
C LYS A 273 7.29 -3.98 15.20
N ASP A 274 7.78 -4.33 16.38
CA ASP A 274 9.17 -4.73 16.55
C ASP A 274 9.36 -6.17 16.06
N LYS A 275 10.59 -6.49 15.66
CA LYS A 275 10.93 -7.83 15.19
C LYS A 275 10.77 -8.83 16.33
N ARG A 276 10.06 -9.94 16.09
CA ARG A 276 9.97 -11.03 17.06
C ARG A 276 11.22 -11.90 16.95
N ASP A 277 11.54 -12.58 18.04
CA ASP A 277 12.64 -13.53 18.04
C ASP A 277 12.36 -14.67 17.06
N VAL A 278 13.31 -14.89 16.15
CA VAL A 278 13.32 -16.02 15.24
C VAL A 278 14.20 -17.10 15.87
N PRO A 279 13.71 -18.35 16.04
CA PRO A 279 14.54 -19.42 16.57
C PRO A 279 15.81 -19.62 15.74
N ILE A 280 16.97 -19.71 16.41
CA ILE A 280 18.30 -19.77 15.75
C ILE A 280 18.38 -20.91 14.73
N GLY A 281 17.79 -22.07 15.03
CA GLY A 281 17.77 -23.20 14.10
C GLY A 281 17.02 -22.92 12.80
N ILE A 282 15.93 -22.14 12.86
CA ILE A 282 15.15 -21.74 11.67
C ILE A 282 15.93 -20.71 10.87
N ALA A 283 16.51 -19.71 11.53
CA ALA A 283 17.34 -18.69 10.88
C ALA A 283 18.57 -19.31 10.18
N ALA A 284 19.27 -20.22 10.85
CA ALA A 284 20.41 -20.93 10.27
C ALA A 284 20.00 -21.77 9.05
N ARG A 285 18.84 -22.44 9.11
CA ARG A 285 18.30 -23.20 7.98
C ARG A 285 17.94 -22.31 6.80
N GLN A 286 17.33 -21.14 7.03
CA GLN A 286 17.04 -20.18 5.97
C GLN A 286 18.33 -19.69 5.31
N GLN A 287 19.35 -19.31 6.08
CA GLN A 287 20.64 -18.89 5.53
C GLN A 287 21.31 -19.98 4.70
N TRP A 288 21.26 -21.24 5.15
CA TRP A 288 21.75 -22.37 4.37
C TRP A 288 20.97 -22.57 3.07
N ARG A 289 19.64 -22.41 3.10
CA ARG A 289 18.81 -22.48 1.89
C ARG A 289 19.17 -21.38 0.89
N ALA A 290 19.26 -20.14 1.35
CA ALA A 290 19.54 -18.97 0.54
C ALA A 290 20.95 -19.00 -0.10
N LEU A 291 21.96 -19.37 0.69
CA LEU A 291 23.37 -19.27 0.27
C LEU A 291 23.92 -20.56 -0.34
N VAL A 292 23.32 -21.72 -0.06
CA VAL A 292 23.85 -23.03 -0.48
C VAL A 292 22.82 -23.77 -1.33
N ASP A 293 21.72 -24.23 -0.73
CA ASP A 293 20.80 -25.16 -1.40
C ASP A 293 20.23 -24.59 -2.71
N LEU A 294 19.62 -23.39 -2.66
CA LEU A 294 18.97 -22.79 -3.82
C LEU A 294 19.96 -22.43 -4.92
N PRO A 295 21.12 -21.79 -4.67
CA PRO A 295 22.15 -21.63 -5.69
C PRO A 295 22.54 -22.95 -6.37
N PHE A 296 22.77 -24.02 -5.60
CA PHE A 296 23.11 -25.33 -6.16
C PHE A 296 21.97 -25.97 -6.96
N ARG A 297 20.71 -25.81 -6.54
CA ARG A 297 19.56 -26.30 -7.31
C ARG A 297 19.36 -25.51 -8.61
N ARG A 298 19.53 -24.18 -8.57
CA ARG A 298 19.46 -23.29 -9.75
C ARG A 298 20.53 -23.62 -10.78
N LEU A 299 21.76 -23.94 -10.34
CA LEU A 299 22.84 -24.40 -11.22
C LEU A 299 22.50 -25.72 -11.91
N ARG A 300 21.71 -26.59 -11.27
CA ARG A 300 21.25 -27.87 -11.80
C ARG A 300 19.92 -27.81 -12.56
N GLY A 301 19.32 -26.63 -12.71
CA GLY A 301 18.01 -26.48 -13.38
C GLY A 301 16.84 -27.10 -12.63
N GLN A 302 16.94 -27.23 -11.30
CA GLN A 302 15.92 -27.84 -10.44
C GLN A 302 14.95 -26.82 -9.81
N VAL A 303 15.12 -25.54 -10.16
CA VAL A 303 14.29 -24.38 -9.77
C VAL A 303 14.12 -23.51 -10.99
#